data_AF-A0A1D6EG06-F1
#
_entry.id   AF-A0A1D6EG06-F1
#
_cell.length_a   1.000
_cell.length_b   1.000
_cell.length_c   1.000
_cell.angle_alpha   90.00
_cell.angle_beta   90.00
_cell.angle_gamma   90.00
#
_symmetry.space_group_name_H-M   'P 1'
#
loop_
_entity.id
_entity.type
_entity.pdbx_description
1 polymer ?
#
loop_
_entity_poly.entity_id
_entity_poly.type
_entity_poly.pdbx_seq_one_letter_code
_entity_poly.pdbx_strand_id
1 'polypeptide(L)'
;MRYGSTASKTSSPSDMMRSEVTEAAKLLNLWNEWGLQILVLVSFGLQVFLLVFGGVRRHSNSTALAFSLWSAYVLADSTATYTLGHLSVDSRSNEHQLVVFWAPFPLLHLGGPDNITAYALEDNALWLRHLQILAVQVLGAAYVIYKYISSSGKLLLLASLSMFFVGILKYGERIWALKCGNISSIRSSISIRKVKTDPYQLLTLGTSEEDLLLGAHSQFDICKGVFADIIMLPNPLVRSQPKPRSVISYLGEDLYKLVEMELSLMYDFLYTKAAVIHTSYGFCIHFISLFGTATTFLLFQLSISSSGNRYSRVDVAISYVLLVGALVLEIISVCRAVLSTWTCSLLHRRGRGWEWCLHIITSLGQRVHPASRRLWSGSLGQYNLFHLCTRNTNEIGSRLAMKLGLEDWWNMMHFSGTFPHTNSSLSIQDIKKLVLQALRSKEQALQHQDTDLNSRGSFILKRMEAYKDFARWSVNIDFDESILVWHIATEVFIRKSKAKHAKELLEATEVLSNYLMFLLVVKPNMLPGAARHNIHLTSCEQLEGHCRTRFGDKDSPLAPSPVSWNLCYIIKELFHHDGPSCSRIPRREKLAEVAWSFSQFALV
;
A
#
# COMPACT_ATOMS: atom_id res chain seq x y z
N MET A 1 1.03 -28.14 71.23
CA MET A 1 0.36 -27.66 70.01
C MET A 1 0.72 -26.19 69.81
N ARG A 2 1.53 -25.86 68.80
CA ARG A 2 2.03 -24.52 68.52
C ARG A 2 1.43 -24.07 67.19
N TYR A 3 0.55 -23.06 67.21
CA TYR A 3 -0.03 -22.44 66.03
C TYR A 3 1.07 -21.67 65.27
N GLY A 4 1.29 -22.00 64.00
CA GLY A 4 2.18 -21.26 63.10
C GLY A 4 1.39 -20.24 62.29
N SER A 5 1.66 -18.96 62.54
CA SER A 5 1.14 -17.83 61.75
C SER A 5 2.01 -17.62 60.52
N THR A 6 1.48 -17.91 59.32
CA THR A 6 2.09 -17.52 58.04
C THR A 6 1.87 -16.03 57.80
N ALA A 7 2.87 -15.21 58.11
CA ALA A 7 2.88 -13.80 57.70
C ALA A 7 3.22 -13.71 56.21
N SER A 8 2.23 -13.32 55.40
CA SER A 8 2.42 -12.88 54.02
C SER A 8 3.25 -11.60 54.03
N LYS A 9 4.50 -11.66 53.53
CA LYS A 9 5.32 -10.48 53.22
C LYS A 9 4.62 -9.68 52.11
N THR A 10 3.80 -8.72 52.49
CA THR A 10 3.39 -7.63 51.61
C THR A 10 4.59 -6.72 51.42
N SER A 11 5.20 -6.74 50.22
CA SER A 11 6.25 -5.81 49.82
C SER A 11 5.79 -4.36 50.03
N SER A 12 6.53 -3.59 50.81
CA SER A 12 6.22 -2.18 51.07
C SER A 12 6.27 -1.38 49.75
N PRO A 13 5.30 -0.49 49.48
CA PRO A 13 5.32 0.34 48.27
C PRO A 13 6.60 1.19 48.13
N SER A 14 7.31 1.46 49.23
CA SER A 14 8.61 2.13 49.22
C SER A 14 9.73 1.32 48.54
N ASP A 15 9.70 -0.01 48.65
CA ASP A 15 10.73 -0.88 48.12
C ASP A 15 10.52 -1.13 46.62
N MET A 16 9.26 -1.19 46.19
CA MET A 16 8.88 -1.28 44.77
C MET A 16 9.23 0.01 44.02
N MET A 17 8.92 1.17 44.61
CA MET A 17 9.25 2.47 44.01
C MET A 17 10.79 2.68 43.93
N ARG A 18 11.53 2.18 44.92
CA ARG A 18 13.00 2.22 44.91
C ARG A 18 13.60 1.30 43.84
N SER A 19 13.02 0.12 43.60
CA SER A 19 13.48 -0.76 42.52
C SER A 19 13.22 -0.16 41.14
N GLU A 20 12.04 0.41 40.91
CA GLU A 20 11.71 1.09 39.65
C GLU A 20 12.63 2.29 39.37
N VAL A 21 12.93 3.11 40.39
CA VAL A 21 13.87 4.24 40.25
C VAL A 21 15.28 3.76 39.95
N THR A 22 15.74 2.68 40.57
CA THR A 22 17.08 2.12 40.28
C THR A 22 17.16 1.49 38.89
N GLU A 23 16.06 0.92 38.39
CA GLU A 23 15.99 0.35 37.03
C GLU A 23 15.95 1.46 35.99
N ALA A 24 15.16 2.51 36.21
CA ALA A 24 15.14 3.71 35.38
C ALA A 24 16.51 4.40 35.31
N ALA A 25 17.23 4.48 36.44
CA ALA A 25 18.58 5.04 36.48
C ALA A 25 19.60 4.20 35.67
N LYS A 26 19.49 2.86 35.73
CA LYS A 26 20.32 1.97 34.90
C LYS A 26 20.01 2.14 33.41
N LEU A 27 18.74 2.23 33.04
CA LEU A 27 18.31 2.46 31.67
C LEU A 27 18.81 3.82 31.16
N LEU A 28 18.76 4.86 31.99
CA LEU A 28 19.28 6.19 31.64
C LEU A 28 20.80 6.17 31.43
N ASN A 29 21.56 5.48 32.29
CA ASN A 29 23.00 5.34 32.11
C ASN A 29 23.33 4.55 30.84
N LEU A 30 22.62 3.45 30.59
CA LEU A 30 22.77 2.68 29.34
C LEU A 30 22.44 3.55 28.12
N TRP A 31 21.39 4.37 28.18
CA TRP A 31 21.03 5.27 27.08
C TRP A 31 22.07 6.37 26.85
N ASN A 32 22.64 6.93 27.91
CA ASN A 32 23.69 7.94 27.80
C ASN A 32 24.98 7.37 27.17
N GLU A 33 25.31 6.11 27.46
CA GLU A 33 26.51 5.45 26.90
C GLU A 33 26.29 4.86 25.51
N TRP A 34 25.11 4.29 25.24
CA TRP A 34 24.84 3.46 24.04
C TRP A 34 23.76 4.00 23.12
N GLY A 35 23.10 5.10 23.49
CA GLY A 35 21.91 5.60 22.79
C GLY A 35 22.17 5.86 21.32
N LEU A 36 23.29 6.49 20.99
CA LEU A 36 23.68 6.76 19.59
C LEU A 36 23.94 5.47 18.80
N GLN A 37 24.68 4.51 19.35
CA GLN A 37 24.94 3.22 18.69
C GLN A 37 23.63 2.48 18.40
N ILE A 38 22.75 2.38 19.41
CA ILE A 38 21.45 1.71 19.30
C ILE A 38 20.61 2.38 18.22
N LEU A 39 20.54 3.70 18.21
CA LEU A 39 19.65 4.44 17.33
C LEU A 39 20.06 4.37 15.86
N VAL A 40 21.36 4.39 15.56
CA VAL A 40 21.87 4.19 14.19
C VAL A 40 21.61 2.77 13.71
N LEU A 41 21.80 1.76 14.57
CA LEU A 41 21.50 0.36 14.25
C LEU A 41 20.01 0.10 14.05
N VAL A 42 19.15 0.69 14.89
CA VAL A 42 17.68 0.62 14.73
C VAL A 42 17.26 1.27 13.41
N SER A 43 17.80 2.44 13.08
CA SER A 43 17.54 3.11 11.81
C SER A 43 17.90 2.22 10.62
N PHE A 44 19.07 1.58 10.63
CA PHE A 44 19.48 0.62 9.60
C PHE A 44 18.60 -0.64 9.58
N GLY A 45 18.26 -1.20 10.75
CA GLY A 45 17.39 -2.38 10.86
C GLY A 45 16.00 -2.15 10.27
N LEU A 46 15.43 -0.97 10.47
CA LEU A 46 14.15 -0.58 9.87
C LEU A 46 14.23 -0.51 8.33
N GLN A 47 15.34 0.00 7.77
CA GLN A 47 15.58 -0.01 6.32
C GLN A 47 15.60 -1.42 5.76
N VAL A 48 16.34 -2.32 6.40
CA VAL A 48 16.45 -3.73 5.99
C VAL A 48 15.09 -4.42 6.07
N PHE A 49 14.34 -4.20 7.15
CA PHE A 49 12.99 -4.72 7.31
C PHE A 49 12.06 -4.26 6.19
N LEU A 50 12.06 -2.97 5.86
CA LEU A 50 11.26 -2.42 4.76
C LEU A 50 11.71 -2.96 3.39
N LEU A 51 13.01 -3.17 3.17
CA LEU A 51 13.52 -3.75 1.92
C LEU A 51 13.04 -5.20 1.72
N VAL A 52 12.99 -6.00 2.79
CA VAL A 52 12.61 -7.42 2.74
C VAL A 52 11.09 -7.57 2.63
N PHE A 53 10.32 -6.88 3.48
CA PHE A 53 8.88 -7.08 3.58
C PHE A 53 8.05 -6.10 2.74
N GLY A 54 8.63 -4.98 2.27
CA GLY A 54 7.89 -3.97 1.50
C GLY A 54 7.27 -4.52 0.21
N GLY A 55 7.93 -5.49 -0.44
CA GLY A 55 7.39 -6.17 -1.63
C GLY A 55 6.21 -7.10 -1.32
N VAL A 56 6.15 -7.66 -0.10
CA VAL A 56 5.09 -8.58 0.33
C VAL A 56 3.74 -7.86 0.46
N ARG A 57 3.75 -6.55 0.72
CA ARG A 57 2.54 -5.71 0.81
C ARG A 57 1.62 -5.85 -0.39
N ARG A 58 2.19 -6.03 -1.58
CA ARG A 58 1.44 -6.09 -2.83
C ARG A 58 0.52 -7.30 -2.94
N HIS A 59 0.85 -8.41 -2.27
CA HIS A 59 0.15 -9.68 -2.39
C HIS A 59 -0.44 -10.18 -1.07
N SER A 60 -0.18 -9.48 0.04
CA SER A 60 -0.62 -9.89 1.37
C SER A 60 -1.80 -9.07 1.85
N ASN A 61 -2.85 -9.75 2.29
CA ASN A 61 -4.00 -9.16 2.97
C ASN A 61 -3.87 -9.23 4.51
N SER A 62 -2.68 -9.58 5.04
CA SER A 62 -2.46 -9.70 6.48
C SER A 62 -2.43 -8.32 7.15
N THR A 63 -3.37 -8.09 8.07
CA THR A 63 -3.46 -6.86 8.88
C THR A 63 -2.25 -6.67 9.79
N ALA A 64 -1.74 -7.75 10.40
CA ALA A 64 -0.53 -7.70 11.24
C ALA A 64 0.71 -7.28 10.45
N LEU A 65 0.88 -7.81 9.24
CA LEU A 65 1.98 -7.42 8.36
C LEU A 65 1.83 -5.97 7.90
N ALA A 66 0.60 -5.55 7.55
CA ALA A 66 0.31 -4.16 7.17
C ALA A 66 0.63 -3.18 8.30
N PHE A 67 0.19 -3.47 9.54
CA PHE A 67 0.49 -2.66 10.72
C PHE A 67 2.01 -2.60 10.98
N SER A 68 2.70 -3.73 10.89
CA SER A 68 4.16 -3.80 11.11
C SER A 68 4.92 -2.99 10.05
N LEU A 69 4.52 -3.08 8.78
CA LEU A 69 5.09 -2.28 7.69
C LEU A 69 4.81 -0.79 7.87
N TRP A 70 3.58 -0.43 8.22
CA TRP A 70 3.20 0.95 8.50
C TRP A 70 4.03 1.54 9.65
N SER A 71 4.13 0.82 10.76
CA SER A 71 4.93 1.24 11.91
C SER A 71 6.39 1.39 11.54
N ALA A 72 6.97 0.43 10.82
CA ALA A 72 8.37 0.51 10.39
C ALA A 72 8.62 1.68 9.44
N TYR A 73 7.68 1.97 8.52
CA TYR A 73 7.74 3.09 7.60
C TYR A 73 7.77 4.44 8.34
N VAL A 74 6.86 4.63 9.29
CA VAL A 74 6.80 5.88 10.09
C VAL A 74 8.01 6.01 11.02
N LEU A 75 8.43 4.89 11.65
CA LEU A 75 9.53 4.88 12.59
C LEU A 75 10.88 5.12 11.90
N ALA A 76 11.06 4.67 10.65
CA ALA A 76 12.31 4.86 9.90
C ALA A 76 12.67 6.34 9.74
N ASP A 77 11.71 7.17 9.30
CA ASP A 77 11.92 8.61 9.08
C ASP A 77 12.11 9.36 10.41
N SER A 78 11.34 8.96 11.43
CA SER A 78 11.39 9.56 12.77
C SER A 78 12.71 9.26 13.47
N THR A 79 13.16 8.00 13.41
CA THR A 79 14.42 7.54 14.02
C THR A 79 15.59 8.26 13.37
N ALA A 80 15.67 8.31 12.03
CA ALA A 80 16.78 8.98 11.35
C ALA A 80 16.87 10.48 11.70
N THR A 81 15.72 11.16 11.75
CA THR A 81 15.64 12.58 12.14
C THR A 81 16.10 12.80 13.58
N TYR A 82 15.64 11.96 14.50
CA TYR A 82 16.02 12.00 15.90
C TYR A 82 17.51 11.69 16.09
N THR A 83 18.06 10.71 15.37
CA THR A 83 19.50 10.38 15.40
C THR A 83 20.34 11.58 15.03
N LEU A 84 20.01 12.23 13.92
CA LEU A 84 20.79 13.38 13.49
C LEU A 84 20.66 14.57 14.46
N GLY A 85 19.47 14.80 15.00
CA GLY A 85 19.24 15.81 16.03
C GLY A 85 20.08 15.54 17.28
N HIS A 86 20.10 14.30 17.75
CA HIS A 86 20.90 13.88 18.90
C HIS A 86 22.41 14.04 18.63
N LEU A 87 22.89 13.61 17.45
CA LEU A 87 24.30 13.79 17.04
C LEU A 87 24.70 15.27 16.98
N SER A 88 23.80 16.15 16.59
CA SER A 88 24.06 17.60 16.54
C SER A 88 24.24 18.20 17.94
N VAL A 89 23.38 17.82 18.90
CA VAL A 89 23.40 18.36 20.27
C VAL A 89 24.50 17.74 21.13
N ASP A 90 24.64 16.41 21.05
CA ASP A 90 25.53 15.62 21.91
C ASP A 90 27.00 15.65 21.47
N SER A 91 27.28 16.36 20.38
CA SER A 91 28.62 16.58 19.83
C SER A 91 29.58 17.40 20.73
N ARG A 92 29.30 17.53 22.02
CA ARG A 92 30.09 18.27 23.02
C ARG A 92 31.12 17.39 23.74
N SER A 93 30.96 16.07 23.74
CA SER A 93 31.95 15.15 24.34
C SER A 93 32.96 14.67 23.27
N ASN A 94 34.25 14.72 23.62
CA ASN A 94 35.37 14.33 22.72
C ASN A 94 35.54 12.79 22.60
N GLU A 95 34.63 11.99 23.15
CA GLU A 95 34.85 10.55 23.36
C GLU A 95 34.54 9.69 22.11
N HIS A 96 33.80 10.21 21.13
CA HIS A 96 33.40 9.44 19.94
C HIS A 96 33.76 10.14 18.61
N GLN A 97 35.03 10.08 18.19
CA GLN A 97 35.48 10.63 16.90
C GLN A 97 34.78 9.99 15.66
N LEU A 98 34.19 8.80 15.81
CA LEU A 98 33.41 8.13 14.75
C LEU A 98 32.01 8.71 14.52
N VAL A 99 31.53 9.59 15.41
CA VAL A 99 30.23 10.28 15.27
C VAL A 99 30.13 11.06 13.95
N VAL A 100 31.24 11.66 13.52
CA VAL A 100 31.35 12.38 12.22
C VAL A 100 31.01 11.49 11.05
N PHE A 101 31.48 10.25 11.14
CA PHE A 101 31.28 9.24 10.11
C PHE A 101 29.86 8.70 10.12
N TRP A 102 29.19 8.67 11.28
CA TRP A 102 27.80 8.24 11.39
C TRP A 102 26.78 9.30 10.96
N ALA A 103 27.10 10.60 11.05
CA ALA A 103 26.15 11.67 10.73
C ALA A 103 25.57 11.64 9.29
N PRO A 104 26.31 11.22 8.25
CA PRO A 104 25.77 10.99 6.92
C PRO A 104 24.82 9.79 6.77
N PHE A 105 24.89 8.77 7.63
CA PHE A 105 24.09 7.55 7.49
C PHE A 105 22.58 7.78 7.66
N PRO A 106 22.11 8.61 8.62
CA PRO A 106 20.71 9.02 8.67
C PRO A 106 20.18 9.61 7.36
N LEU A 107 20.99 10.41 6.64
CA LEU A 107 20.61 10.93 5.32
C LEU A 107 20.46 9.80 4.29
N LEU A 108 21.39 8.83 4.27
CA LEU A 108 21.27 7.65 3.43
C LEU A 108 19.99 6.86 3.76
N HIS A 109 19.73 6.62 5.05
CA HIS A 109 18.55 5.90 5.50
C HIS A 109 17.27 6.66 5.14
N LEU A 110 17.22 7.98 5.22
CA LEU A 110 16.07 8.76 4.77
C LEU A 110 15.80 8.61 3.26
N GLY A 111 16.82 8.24 2.47
CA GLY A 111 16.66 7.81 1.08
C GLY A 111 15.73 6.60 0.90
N GLY A 112 15.59 5.77 1.92
CA GLY A 112 14.67 4.63 1.97
C GLY A 112 14.99 3.53 0.95
N PRO A 113 14.40 2.33 1.11
CA PRO A 113 14.52 1.27 0.13
C PRO A 113 13.70 1.57 -1.14
N ASP A 114 14.06 0.93 -2.24
CA ASP A 114 13.47 1.23 -3.56
C ASP A 114 12.04 0.68 -3.75
N ASN A 115 11.66 -0.30 -2.92
CA ASN A 115 10.40 -1.02 -2.99
C ASN A 115 9.24 -0.31 -2.27
N ILE A 116 9.50 0.73 -1.47
CA ILE A 116 8.47 1.51 -0.80
C ILE A 116 8.91 2.98 -0.67
N THR A 117 8.21 3.87 -1.35
CA THR A 117 8.40 5.33 -1.25
C THR A 117 7.26 5.98 -0.48
N ALA A 118 6.04 5.58 -0.80
CA ALA A 118 4.80 6.05 -0.21
C ALA A 118 4.04 4.89 0.43
N TYR A 119 3.51 5.12 1.64
CA TYR A 119 2.62 4.15 2.25
C TYR A 119 1.20 4.31 1.70
N ALA A 120 0.74 5.55 1.56
CA ALA A 120 -0.56 5.92 0.99
C ALA A 120 -0.39 6.93 -0.17
N LEU A 121 -1.42 7.11 -1.00
CA LEU A 121 -1.35 8.06 -2.14
C LEU A 121 -1.18 9.51 -1.66
N GLU A 122 -1.71 9.80 -0.48
CA GLU A 122 -1.63 11.11 0.17
C GLU A 122 -0.19 11.48 0.50
N ASP A 123 0.69 10.51 0.77
CA ASP A 123 2.11 10.75 1.02
C ASP A 123 2.81 11.34 -0.21
N ASN A 124 2.39 10.94 -1.42
CA ASN A 124 2.92 11.51 -2.68
C ASN A 124 2.57 12.99 -2.83
N ALA A 125 1.40 13.41 -2.34
CA ALA A 125 1.00 14.81 -2.38
C ALA A 125 1.86 15.68 -1.44
N LEU A 126 2.37 15.09 -0.36
CA LEU A 126 3.18 15.74 0.67
C LEU A 126 4.68 15.80 0.36
N TRP A 127 5.10 15.59 -0.89
CA TRP A 127 6.53 15.56 -1.28
C TRP A 127 7.31 16.83 -0.88
N LEU A 128 6.66 18.00 -0.82
CA LEU A 128 7.28 19.26 -0.36
C LEU A 128 7.71 19.19 1.12
N ARG A 129 6.99 18.45 1.97
CA ARG A 129 7.39 18.22 3.36
C ARG A 129 8.69 17.44 3.44
N HIS A 130 8.83 16.39 2.63
CA HIS A 130 10.07 15.62 2.55
C HIS A 130 11.23 16.45 2.01
N LEU A 131 10.98 17.40 1.10
CA LEU A 131 12.00 18.35 0.65
C LEU A 131 12.47 19.28 1.78
N GLN A 132 11.55 19.79 2.61
CA GLN A 132 11.93 20.59 3.78
C GLN A 132 12.73 19.78 4.80
N ILE A 133 12.31 18.53 5.07
CA ILE A 133 13.05 17.61 5.95
C ILE A 133 14.46 17.37 5.41
N LEU A 134 14.62 17.12 4.11
CA LEU A 134 15.94 17.00 3.48
C LEU A 134 16.79 18.24 3.74
N ALA A 135 16.26 19.46 3.54
CA ALA A 135 17.03 20.68 3.77
C ALA A 135 17.54 20.78 5.21
N VAL A 136 16.68 20.52 6.20
CA VAL A 136 17.06 20.55 7.62
C VAL A 136 18.09 19.48 7.95
N GLN A 137 17.92 18.26 7.43
CA GLN A 137 18.84 17.14 7.67
C GLN A 137 20.21 17.36 7.01
N VAL A 138 20.24 17.93 5.81
CA VAL A 138 21.49 18.29 5.13
C VAL A 138 22.25 19.35 5.93
N LEU A 139 21.55 20.37 6.43
CA LEU A 139 22.15 21.39 7.31
C LEU A 139 22.67 20.79 8.62
N GLY A 140 21.90 19.91 9.25
CA GLY A 140 22.30 19.22 10.48
C GLY A 140 23.56 18.35 10.30
N ALA A 141 23.61 17.54 9.25
CA ALA A 141 24.77 16.70 8.97
C ALA A 141 25.99 17.52 8.54
N ALA A 142 25.81 18.58 7.74
CA ALA A 142 26.89 19.50 7.39
C ALA A 142 27.46 20.21 8.64
N TYR A 143 26.61 20.60 9.59
CA TYR A 143 27.05 21.19 10.85
C TYR A 143 27.90 20.22 11.69
N VAL A 144 27.46 18.96 11.81
CA VAL A 144 28.25 17.94 12.52
C VAL A 144 29.60 17.73 11.83
N ILE A 145 29.64 17.57 10.50
CA ILE A 145 30.90 17.40 9.76
C ILE A 145 31.82 18.61 9.96
N TYR A 146 31.28 19.82 9.89
CA TYR A 146 32.04 21.07 10.10
C TYR A 146 32.64 21.13 11.50
N LYS A 147 31.87 20.83 12.54
CA LYS A 147 32.34 20.93 13.93
C LYS A 147 33.53 20.00 14.21
N TYR A 148 33.57 18.83 13.58
CA TYR A 148 34.63 17.84 13.80
C TYR A 148 35.75 17.87 12.74
N ILE A 149 35.72 18.80 11.79
CA ILE A 149 36.74 18.92 10.74
C ILE A 149 38.17 19.05 11.29
N SER A 150 38.31 19.72 12.43
CA SER A 150 39.62 19.96 13.08
C SER A 150 40.09 18.81 13.95
N SER A 151 39.20 17.89 14.35
CA SER A 151 39.52 16.77 15.24
C SER A 151 39.69 15.44 14.51
N SER A 152 39.09 15.30 13.32
CA SER A 152 39.05 14.03 12.59
C SER A 152 40.20 13.88 11.59
N GLY A 153 40.64 12.64 11.36
CA GLY A 153 41.64 12.34 10.34
C GLY A 153 41.14 12.66 8.93
N LYS A 154 42.03 13.11 8.04
CA LYS A 154 41.70 13.49 6.64
C LYS A 154 40.94 12.39 5.88
N LEU A 155 41.32 11.12 6.07
CA LEU A 155 40.68 9.97 5.43
C LEU A 155 39.24 9.75 5.92
N LEU A 156 39.01 9.84 7.23
CA LEU A 156 37.67 9.71 7.83
C LEU A 156 36.75 10.85 7.39
N LEU A 157 37.29 12.07 7.28
CA LEU A 157 36.56 13.21 6.76
C LEU A 157 36.15 13.00 5.30
N LEU A 158 37.08 12.55 4.46
CA LEU A 158 36.80 12.27 3.05
C LEU A 158 35.74 11.16 2.89
N ALA A 159 35.80 10.11 3.71
CA ALA A 159 34.78 9.08 3.76
C ALA A 159 33.40 9.66 4.15
N SER A 160 33.36 10.51 5.19
CA SER A 160 32.13 11.15 5.65
C SER A 160 31.52 12.07 4.59
N LEU A 161 32.34 12.84 3.87
CA LEU A 161 31.89 13.71 2.77
C LEU A 161 31.37 12.91 1.57
N SER A 162 32.04 11.80 1.22
CA SER A 162 31.58 10.90 0.16
C SER A 162 30.21 10.31 0.52
N MET A 163 30.06 9.80 1.74
CA MET A 163 28.80 9.26 2.24
C MET A 163 27.69 10.32 2.32
N PHE A 164 28.03 11.55 2.70
CA PHE A 164 27.10 12.68 2.76
C PHE A 164 26.53 13.01 1.37
N PHE A 165 27.37 13.03 0.34
CA PHE A 165 26.92 13.25 -1.03
C PHE A 165 26.01 12.13 -1.54
N VAL A 166 26.36 10.86 -1.25
CA VAL A 166 25.51 9.71 -1.57
C VAL A 166 24.15 9.81 -0.87
N GLY A 167 24.14 10.17 0.42
CA GLY A 167 22.90 10.37 1.18
C GLY A 167 21.98 11.44 0.58
N ILE A 168 22.54 12.58 0.15
CA ILE A 168 21.77 13.63 -0.55
C ILE A 168 21.17 13.11 -1.85
N LEU A 169 21.95 12.40 -2.67
CA LEU A 169 21.47 11.87 -3.94
C LEU A 169 20.31 10.87 -3.74
N LYS A 170 20.46 9.94 -2.80
CA LYS A 170 19.44 8.92 -2.49
C LYS A 170 18.17 9.52 -1.91
N TYR A 171 18.29 10.51 -1.03
CA TYR A 171 17.11 11.17 -0.48
C TYR A 171 16.44 12.09 -1.51
N GLY A 172 17.22 12.76 -2.36
CA GLY A 172 16.71 13.49 -3.52
C GLY A 172 15.95 12.59 -4.50
N GLU A 173 16.45 11.38 -4.75
CA GLU A 173 15.78 10.37 -5.58
C GLU A 173 14.40 10.00 -5.02
N ARG A 174 14.30 9.76 -3.71
CA ARG A 174 13.01 9.49 -3.04
C ARG A 174 12.03 10.65 -3.22
N ILE A 175 12.47 11.90 -3.04
CA ILE A 175 11.62 13.08 -3.22
C ILE A 175 11.16 13.22 -4.68
N TRP A 176 12.04 12.94 -5.63
CA TRP A 176 11.68 12.94 -7.05
C TRP A 176 10.65 11.85 -7.35
N ALA A 177 10.79 10.65 -6.78
CA ALA A 177 9.82 9.57 -6.94
C ALA A 177 8.44 9.95 -6.38
N LEU A 178 8.38 10.54 -5.19
CA LEU A 178 7.14 11.06 -4.59
C LEU A 178 6.48 12.13 -5.48
N LYS A 179 7.27 13.07 -6.00
CA LYS A 179 6.77 14.10 -6.93
C LYS A 179 6.21 13.48 -8.21
N CYS A 180 6.89 12.49 -8.78
CA CYS A 180 6.42 11.77 -9.96
C CYS A 180 5.13 10.99 -9.71
N GLY A 181 5.01 10.35 -8.54
CA GLY A 181 3.84 9.58 -8.11
C GLY A 181 2.61 10.44 -7.78
N ASN A 182 2.74 11.76 -7.72
CA ASN A 182 1.61 12.66 -7.51
C ASN A 182 0.72 12.73 -8.76
N ILE A 183 -0.59 12.50 -8.59
CA ILE A 183 -1.58 12.51 -9.67
C ILE A 183 -1.57 13.83 -10.47
N SER A 184 -1.35 14.97 -9.82
CA SER A 184 -1.26 16.27 -10.52
C SER A 184 -0.03 16.37 -11.42
N SER A 185 1.10 15.80 -10.98
CA SER A 185 2.32 15.72 -11.78
C SER A 185 2.13 14.77 -12.97
N ILE A 186 1.51 13.60 -12.74
CA ILE A 186 1.12 12.67 -13.81
C ILE A 186 0.26 13.39 -14.84
N ARG A 187 -0.79 14.09 -14.40
CA ARG A 187 -1.69 14.87 -15.27
C ARG A 187 -0.93 15.87 -16.14
N SER A 188 -0.03 16.64 -15.54
CA SER A 188 0.79 17.63 -16.25
C SER A 188 1.76 16.98 -17.26
N SER A 189 2.33 15.82 -16.94
CA SER A 189 3.30 15.15 -17.81
C SER A 189 2.65 14.58 -19.08
N ILE A 190 1.40 14.10 -18.96
CA ILE A 190 0.63 13.51 -20.05
C ILE A 190 0.04 14.59 -20.95
N SER A 191 -0.46 15.69 -20.39
CA SER A 191 -0.98 16.80 -21.20
C SER A 191 0.07 17.40 -22.13
N ILE A 192 1.35 17.40 -21.71
CA ILE A 192 2.49 17.84 -22.51
C ILE A 192 2.85 16.79 -23.58
N ARG A 193 2.87 15.50 -23.21
CA ARG A 193 3.08 14.38 -24.15
C ARG A 193 1.77 14.03 -24.86
N LYS A 194 1.32 14.85 -25.81
CA LYS A 194 0.26 14.43 -26.76
C LYS A 194 0.71 13.11 -27.41
N VAL A 195 0.06 12.00 -27.05
CA VAL A 195 0.49 10.64 -27.40
C VAL A 195 0.55 10.51 -28.92
N LYS A 196 1.78 10.39 -29.45
CA LYS A 196 2.08 10.27 -30.89
C LYS A 196 2.19 8.83 -31.37
N THR A 197 2.15 7.86 -30.47
CA THR A 197 2.41 6.45 -30.79
C THR A 197 1.10 5.72 -31.00
N ASP A 198 0.99 4.99 -32.11
CA ASP A 198 -0.15 4.13 -32.40
C ASP A 198 -0.16 2.95 -31.39
N PRO A 199 -1.10 2.92 -30.43
CA PRO A 199 -1.03 2.02 -29.27
C PRO A 199 -1.27 0.54 -29.64
N TYR A 200 -1.56 0.24 -30.91
CA TYR A 200 -1.94 -1.08 -31.40
C TYR A 200 -0.82 -1.84 -32.12
N GLN A 201 0.30 -1.19 -32.46
CA GLN A 201 1.38 -1.86 -33.21
C GLN A 201 2.19 -2.88 -32.40
N LEU A 202 2.23 -2.77 -31.06
CA LEU A 202 3.00 -3.65 -30.17
C LEU A 202 2.19 -4.81 -29.59
N LEU A 203 0.87 -4.79 -29.72
CA LEU A 203 -0.04 -5.87 -29.31
C LEU A 203 -0.03 -7.07 -30.26
N THR A 204 0.67 -6.96 -31.38
CA THR A 204 0.81 -8.03 -32.38
C THR A 204 1.88 -9.06 -32.01
N LEU A 205 2.56 -8.93 -30.86
CA LEU A 205 3.79 -9.68 -30.57
C LEU A 205 3.60 -11.09 -29.98
N GLY A 206 2.39 -11.51 -29.62
CA GLY A 206 2.15 -12.89 -29.17
C GLY A 206 1.17 -13.01 -28.00
N THR A 207 0.90 -14.25 -27.58
CA THR A 207 0.02 -14.59 -26.43
C THR A 207 0.80 -14.93 -25.16
N SER A 208 2.13 -14.81 -25.17
CA SER A 208 2.97 -15.05 -23.98
C SER A 208 2.76 -13.96 -22.94
N GLU A 209 2.85 -14.30 -21.65
CA GLU A 209 2.74 -13.33 -20.55
C GLU A 209 3.79 -12.20 -20.63
N GLU A 210 4.98 -12.51 -21.16
CA GLU A 210 6.05 -11.52 -21.34
C GLU A 210 5.74 -10.54 -22.49
N ASP A 211 5.11 -11.01 -23.56
CA ASP A 211 4.67 -10.17 -24.68
C ASP A 211 3.50 -9.27 -24.25
N LEU A 212 2.57 -9.80 -23.44
CA LEU A 212 1.51 -9.03 -22.81
C LEU A 212 2.06 -7.96 -21.88
N LEU A 213 3.12 -8.26 -21.12
CA LEU A 213 3.78 -7.28 -20.24
C LEU A 213 4.46 -6.17 -21.04
N LEU A 214 5.08 -6.49 -22.17
CA LEU A 214 5.63 -5.49 -23.09
C LEU A 214 4.51 -4.63 -23.69
N GLY A 215 3.38 -5.24 -24.03
CA GLY A 215 2.13 -4.57 -24.39
C GLY A 215 1.68 -3.58 -23.33
N ALA A 216 1.61 -4.00 -22.06
CA ALA A 216 1.25 -3.15 -20.93
C ALA A 216 2.20 -1.95 -20.77
N HIS A 217 3.51 -2.16 -20.94
CA HIS A 217 4.49 -1.06 -20.92
C HIS A 217 4.26 -0.04 -22.04
N SER A 218 3.90 -0.51 -23.24
CA SER A 218 3.62 0.38 -24.39
C SER A 218 2.35 1.20 -24.21
N GLN A 219 1.34 0.64 -23.55
CA GLN A 219 0.04 1.29 -23.30
C GLN A 219 -0.04 1.99 -21.93
N PHE A 220 1.02 1.92 -21.14
CA PHE A 220 1.04 2.47 -19.78
C PHE A 220 0.68 3.96 -19.68
N ASP A 221 0.95 4.75 -20.73
CA ASP A 221 0.53 6.16 -20.80
C ASP A 221 -1.01 6.31 -20.79
N ILE A 222 -1.76 5.36 -21.36
CA ILE A 222 -3.23 5.30 -21.31
C ILE A 222 -3.68 5.05 -19.87
N CYS A 223 -3.12 4.04 -19.20
CA CYS A 223 -3.42 3.74 -17.80
C CYS A 223 -3.18 4.96 -16.90
N LYS A 224 -2.06 5.66 -17.05
CA LYS A 224 -1.79 6.91 -16.32
C LYS A 224 -2.79 8.02 -16.65
N GLY A 225 -3.26 8.12 -17.89
CA GLY A 225 -4.29 9.06 -18.29
C GLY A 225 -5.60 8.83 -17.55
N VAL A 226 -6.03 7.57 -17.44
CA VAL A 226 -7.25 7.18 -16.70
C VAL A 226 -7.14 7.56 -15.22
N PHE A 227 -6.01 7.25 -14.56
CA PHE A 227 -5.78 7.64 -13.15
C PHE A 227 -5.68 9.16 -12.95
N ALA A 228 -5.35 9.92 -13.99
CA ALA A 228 -5.26 11.37 -13.94
C ALA A 228 -6.57 12.08 -14.33
N ASP A 229 -7.68 11.35 -14.51
CA ASP A 229 -8.95 11.82 -15.07
C ASP A 229 -8.82 12.54 -16.43
N ILE A 230 -7.82 12.15 -17.23
CA ILE A 230 -7.66 12.68 -18.58
C ILE A 230 -8.48 11.78 -19.52
N ILE A 231 -9.56 12.33 -20.07
CA ILE A 231 -10.27 11.70 -21.18
C ILE A 231 -9.31 11.69 -22.37
N MET A 232 -8.73 10.52 -22.65
CA MET A 232 -7.89 10.31 -23.82
C MET A 232 -8.77 10.37 -25.07
N LEU A 233 -8.92 11.55 -25.65
CA LEU A 233 -9.61 11.71 -26.91
C LEU A 233 -8.71 11.15 -28.02
N PRO A 234 -9.19 10.21 -28.85
CA PRO A 234 -8.43 9.72 -29.98
C PRO A 234 -7.99 10.90 -30.84
N ASN A 235 -6.72 10.91 -31.24
CA ASN A 235 -6.16 11.95 -32.08
C ASN A 235 -7.02 12.05 -33.37
N PRO A 236 -7.54 13.23 -33.76
CA PRO A 236 -8.44 13.36 -34.92
C PRO A 236 -7.85 12.81 -36.24
N LEU A 237 -6.53 12.69 -36.33
CA LEU A 237 -5.82 12.09 -37.46
C LEU A 237 -5.97 10.56 -37.58
N VAL A 238 -6.42 9.87 -36.52
CA VAL A 238 -6.63 8.40 -36.50
C VAL A 238 -8.05 8.03 -36.97
N ARG A 239 -8.94 9.01 -37.19
CA ARG A 239 -10.32 8.80 -37.65
C ARG A 239 -10.41 8.29 -39.10
N SER A 240 -9.30 8.28 -39.84
CA SER A 240 -9.24 7.89 -41.26
C SER A 240 -8.87 6.42 -41.50
N GLN A 241 -8.53 5.64 -40.47
CA GLN A 241 -8.33 4.19 -40.58
C GLN A 241 -9.67 3.45 -40.47
N PRO A 242 -9.88 2.32 -41.18
CA PRO A 242 -11.08 1.51 -41.01
C PRO A 242 -11.20 1.11 -39.54
N LYS A 243 -12.39 1.37 -38.97
CA LYS A 243 -12.77 1.20 -37.55
C LYS A 243 -11.81 0.27 -36.79
N PRO A 244 -11.05 0.76 -35.79
CA PRO A 244 -10.20 -0.11 -35.00
C PRO A 244 -11.08 -1.22 -34.41
N ARG A 245 -10.73 -2.48 -34.69
CA ARG A 245 -11.32 -3.63 -33.99
C ARG A 245 -11.15 -3.32 -32.50
N SER A 246 -12.24 -3.41 -31.75
CA SER A 246 -12.17 -3.04 -30.34
C SER A 246 -11.14 -3.89 -29.60
N VAL A 247 -10.40 -3.27 -28.68
CA VAL A 247 -9.42 -3.96 -27.82
C VAL A 247 -10.05 -5.21 -27.17
N ILE A 248 -11.34 -5.11 -26.81
CA ILE A 248 -12.13 -6.19 -26.20
C ILE A 248 -12.33 -7.37 -27.17
N SER A 249 -12.55 -7.10 -28.46
CA SER A 249 -12.69 -8.15 -29.48
C SER A 249 -11.36 -8.85 -29.81
N TYR A 250 -10.24 -8.13 -29.68
CA TYR A 250 -8.91 -8.65 -30.00
C TYR A 250 -8.29 -9.43 -28.84
N LEU A 251 -8.32 -8.90 -27.60
CA LEU A 251 -7.68 -9.54 -26.45
C LEU A 251 -8.56 -10.56 -25.73
N GLY A 252 -9.89 -10.48 -25.85
CA GLY A 252 -10.79 -11.41 -25.19
C GLY A 252 -10.51 -11.55 -23.68
N GLU A 253 -10.08 -12.73 -23.25
CA GLU A 253 -9.76 -13.05 -21.85
C GLU A 253 -8.39 -12.51 -21.40
N ASP A 254 -7.43 -12.35 -22.31
CA ASP A 254 -6.12 -11.78 -22.00
C ASP A 254 -6.17 -10.28 -21.70
N LEU A 255 -7.32 -9.62 -21.96
CA LEU A 255 -7.56 -8.23 -21.58
C LEU A 255 -7.42 -8.03 -20.07
N TYR A 256 -7.93 -8.97 -19.27
CA TYR A 256 -7.77 -8.86 -17.82
C TYR A 256 -6.32 -8.99 -17.38
N LYS A 257 -5.56 -9.89 -18.01
CA LYS A 257 -4.13 -10.03 -17.71
C LYS A 257 -3.37 -8.76 -18.08
N LEU A 258 -3.67 -8.17 -19.24
CA LEU A 258 -3.10 -6.89 -19.66
C LEU A 258 -3.42 -5.79 -18.64
N VAL A 259 -4.69 -5.62 -18.27
CA VAL A 259 -5.12 -4.60 -17.29
C VAL A 259 -4.50 -4.84 -15.91
N GLU A 260 -4.38 -6.10 -15.48
CA GLU A 260 -3.69 -6.45 -14.22
C GLU A 260 -2.20 -6.08 -14.27
N MET A 261 -1.54 -6.32 -15.40
CA MET A 261 -0.15 -5.91 -15.61
C MET A 261 -0.03 -4.38 -15.64
N GLU A 262 -0.93 -3.65 -16.30
CA GLU A 262 -0.94 -2.19 -16.27
C GLU A 262 -1.16 -1.63 -14.87
N LEU A 263 -2.11 -2.17 -14.11
CA LEU A 263 -2.35 -1.80 -12.72
C LEU A 263 -1.14 -2.12 -11.84
N SER A 264 -0.41 -3.20 -12.15
CA SER A 264 0.85 -3.49 -11.48
C SER A 264 1.93 -2.44 -11.73
N LEU A 265 2.04 -1.97 -12.97
CA LEU A 265 2.98 -0.92 -13.34
C LEU A 265 2.57 0.40 -12.69
N MET A 266 1.27 0.64 -12.55
CA MET A 266 0.75 1.80 -11.84
C MET A 266 1.11 1.74 -10.35
N TYR A 267 0.97 0.57 -9.72
CA TYR A 267 1.41 0.37 -8.34
C TYR A 267 2.91 0.67 -8.18
N ASP A 268 3.76 0.12 -9.06
CA ASP A 268 5.20 0.38 -9.03
C ASP A 268 5.48 1.89 -9.20
N PHE A 269 4.74 2.57 -10.08
CA PHE A 269 4.89 4.00 -10.33
C PHE A 269 4.46 4.88 -9.14
N LEU A 270 3.36 4.53 -8.46
CA LEU A 270 2.78 5.34 -7.39
C LEU A 270 3.42 5.09 -6.02
N TYR A 271 3.85 3.86 -5.73
CA TYR A 271 4.25 3.46 -4.38
C TYR A 271 5.73 3.10 -4.22
N THR A 272 6.49 3.05 -5.32
CA THR A 272 7.91 2.67 -5.31
C THR A 272 8.75 3.71 -6.05
N LYS A 273 10.09 3.56 -6.03
CA LYS A 273 10.99 4.45 -6.76
C LYS A 273 11.03 4.18 -8.27
N ALA A 274 10.28 3.20 -8.78
CA ALA A 274 10.34 2.78 -10.18
C ALA A 274 10.17 3.92 -11.20
N ALA A 275 9.38 4.96 -10.88
CA ALA A 275 9.19 6.13 -11.73
C ALA A 275 10.51 6.89 -12.04
N VAL A 276 11.49 6.84 -11.13
CA VAL A 276 12.77 7.56 -11.25
C VAL A 276 13.92 6.62 -11.59
N ILE A 277 13.94 5.41 -11.00
CA ILE A 277 15.02 4.41 -11.19
C ILE A 277 15.24 4.10 -12.68
N HIS A 278 14.16 3.97 -13.45
CA HIS A 278 14.23 3.57 -14.86
C HIS A 278 14.46 4.73 -15.84
N THR A 279 14.75 5.92 -15.32
CA THR A 279 15.23 7.05 -16.12
C THR A 279 16.75 7.01 -16.25
N SER A 280 17.31 7.62 -17.29
CA SER A 280 18.78 7.74 -17.44
C SER A 280 19.44 8.39 -16.22
N TYR A 281 18.75 9.33 -15.58
CA TYR A 281 19.22 9.99 -14.36
C TYR A 281 19.22 9.05 -13.15
N GLY A 282 18.18 8.20 -13.01
CA GLY A 282 18.13 7.16 -11.98
C GLY A 282 19.31 6.20 -12.06
N PHE A 283 19.61 5.67 -13.26
CA PHE A 283 20.79 4.83 -13.47
C PHE A 283 22.09 5.54 -13.05
N CYS A 284 22.28 6.80 -13.44
CA CYS A 284 23.44 7.58 -13.00
C CYS A 284 23.53 7.71 -11.48
N ILE A 285 22.41 7.97 -10.79
CA ILE A 285 22.35 8.05 -9.33
C ILE A 285 22.80 6.73 -8.69
N HIS A 286 22.31 5.58 -9.18
CA HIS A 286 22.71 4.27 -8.63
C HIS A 286 24.18 3.96 -8.86
N PHE A 287 24.74 4.27 -10.04
CA PHE A 287 26.18 4.07 -10.28
C PHE A 287 27.02 4.98 -9.38
N ILE A 288 26.70 6.27 -9.31
CA ILE A 288 27.41 7.22 -8.45
C ILE A 288 27.32 6.79 -6.98
N SER A 289 26.15 6.32 -6.54
CA SER A 289 25.93 5.82 -5.20
C SER A 289 26.75 4.55 -4.89
N LEU A 290 26.78 3.57 -5.79
CA LEU A 290 27.58 2.35 -5.63
C LEU A 290 29.08 2.66 -5.54
N PHE A 291 29.60 3.50 -6.45
CA PHE A 291 31.00 3.89 -6.41
C PHE A 291 31.32 4.77 -5.19
N GLY A 292 30.41 5.65 -4.78
CA GLY A 292 30.56 6.49 -3.59
C GLY A 292 30.60 5.67 -2.29
N THR A 293 29.69 4.70 -2.14
CA THR A 293 29.68 3.79 -0.97
C THR A 293 30.91 2.88 -0.94
N ALA A 294 31.33 2.34 -2.10
CA ALA A 294 32.57 1.56 -2.20
C ALA A 294 33.81 2.39 -1.87
N THR A 295 33.87 3.63 -2.35
CA THR A 295 34.96 4.58 -2.02
C THR A 295 34.99 4.87 -0.53
N THR A 296 33.82 5.10 0.08
CA THR A 296 33.68 5.32 1.52
C THR A 296 34.20 4.11 2.31
N PHE A 297 33.84 2.89 1.90
CA PHE A 297 34.34 1.65 2.52
C PHE A 297 35.87 1.54 2.48
N LEU A 298 36.47 1.80 1.31
CA LEU A 298 37.93 1.77 1.15
C LEU A 298 38.62 2.86 1.98
N LEU A 299 38.09 4.08 1.99
CA LEU A 299 38.63 5.18 2.79
C LEU A 299 38.54 4.89 4.29
N PHE A 300 37.45 4.28 4.74
CA PHE A 300 37.29 3.86 6.13
C PHE A 300 38.29 2.76 6.52
N GLN A 301 38.47 1.75 5.66
CA GLN A 301 39.45 0.68 5.85
C GLN A 301 40.87 1.24 5.95
N LEU A 302 41.24 2.16 5.06
CA LEU A 302 42.54 2.84 5.07
C LEU A 302 42.70 3.72 6.32
N SER A 303 41.63 4.40 6.74
CA SER A 303 41.62 5.22 7.96
C SER A 303 41.90 4.38 9.21
N ILE A 304 41.28 3.20 9.35
CA ILE A 304 41.53 2.29 10.48
C ILE A 304 42.96 1.78 10.45
N SER A 305 43.43 1.30 9.29
CA SER A 305 44.80 0.80 9.12
C SER A 305 45.85 1.85 9.48
N SER A 306 45.62 3.11 9.11
CA SER A 306 46.53 4.23 9.38
C SER A 306 46.47 4.75 10.83
N SER A 307 45.41 4.49 11.59
CA SER A 307 45.18 5.13 12.90
C SER A 307 45.36 4.20 14.12
N GLY A 308 45.63 2.91 13.90
CA GLY A 308 45.89 1.94 14.97
C GLY A 308 44.69 1.78 15.94
N ASN A 309 44.97 1.64 17.24
CA ASN A 309 43.95 1.44 18.30
C ASN A 309 43.24 2.74 18.75
N ARG A 310 43.21 3.79 17.93
CA ARG A 310 42.61 5.09 18.31
C ARG A 310 41.09 5.03 18.51
N TYR A 311 40.41 4.06 17.89
CA TYR A 311 38.95 3.94 17.95
C TYR A 311 38.48 2.77 18.83
N SER A 312 37.32 2.93 19.47
CA SER A 312 36.65 1.85 20.19
C SER A 312 36.33 0.69 19.24
N ARG A 313 36.63 -0.55 19.65
CA ARG A 313 36.35 -1.76 18.85
C ARG A 313 34.87 -1.90 18.50
N VAL A 314 34.01 -1.47 19.41
CA VAL A 314 32.55 -1.52 19.25
C VAL A 314 32.11 -0.54 18.15
N ASP A 315 32.54 0.71 18.22
CA ASP A 315 32.18 1.74 17.26
C ASP A 315 32.71 1.40 15.85
N VAL A 316 33.88 0.76 15.78
CA VAL A 316 34.42 0.20 14.53
C VAL A 316 33.54 -0.92 13.99
N ALA A 317 33.13 -1.88 14.83
CA ALA A 317 32.25 -2.98 14.41
C ALA A 317 30.91 -2.47 13.87
N ILE A 318 30.29 -1.49 14.54
CA ILE A 318 29.04 -0.86 14.10
C ILE A 318 29.23 -0.17 12.74
N SER A 319 30.32 0.59 12.59
CA SER A 319 30.65 1.26 11.32
C SER A 319 30.81 0.29 10.17
N TYR A 320 31.41 -0.89 10.40
CA TYR A 320 31.47 -1.96 9.41
C TYR A 320 30.09 -2.55 9.09
N VAL A 321 29.24 -2.79 10.09
CA VAL A 321 27.87 -3.28 9.88
C VAL A 321 27.09 -2.30 8.99
N LEU A 322 27.20 -1.00 9.25
CA LEU A 322 26.53 0.04 8.46
C LEU A 322 27.11 0.14 7.04
N LEU A 323 28.42 0.09 6.88
CA LEU A 323 29.07 0.19 5.56
C LEU A 323 28.83 -1.03 4.67
N VAL A 324 29.07 -2.23 5.21
CA VAL A 324 28.84 -3.49 4.49
C VAL A 324 27.36 -3.62 4.20
N GLY A 325 26.51 -3.29 5.17
CA GLY A 325 25.07 -3.22 5.00
C GLY A 325 24.65 -2.28 3.86
N ALA A 326 25.11 -1.03 3.88
CA ALA A 326 24.83 -0.05 2.83
C ALA A 326 25.31 -0.53 1.45
N LEU A 327 26.53 -1.08 1.36
CA LEU A 327 27.07 -1.61 0.11
C LEU A 327 26.25 -2.80 -0.43
N VAL A 328 25.79 -3.70 0.45
CA VAL A 328 24.88 -4.79 0.08
C VAL A 328 23.53 -4.24 -0.40
N LEU A 329 22.96 -3.23 0.27
CA LEU A 329 21.71 -2.60 -0.15
C LEU A 329 21.87 -1.92 -1.52
N GLU A 330 22.99 -1.26 -1.80
CA GLU A 330 23.29 -0.66 -3.11
C GLU A 330 23.44 -1.72 -4.21
N ILE A 331 24.11 -2.84 -3.94
CA ILE A 331 24.22 -3.96 -4.88
C ILE A 331 22.82 -4.51 -5.19
N ILE A 332 21.99 -4.74 -4.16
CA ILE A 332 20.61 -5.21 -4.35
C ILE A 332 19.80 -4.22 -5.19
N SER A 333 19.95 -2.92 -4.91
CA SER A 333 19.30 -1.83 -5.64
C SER A 333 19.67 -1.82 -7.13
N VAL A 334 20.97 -1.88 -7.46
CA VAL A 334 21.46 -1.95 -8.84
C VAL A 334 20.98 -3.23 -9.53
N CYS A 335 21.08 -4.39 -8.86
CA CYS A 335 20.58 -5.65 -9.40
C CYS A 335 19.09 -5.58 -9.73
N ARG A 336 18.25 -5.02 -8.84
CA ARG A 336 16.81 -4.84 -9.09
C ARG A 336 16.55 -3.86 -10.22
N ALA A 337 17.29 -2.76 -10.31
CA ALA A 337 17.15 -1.79 -11.38
C ALA A 337 17.48 -2.41 -12.76
N VAL A 338 18.58 -3.17 -12.85
CA VAL A 338 19.02 -3.82 -14.09
C VAL A 338 18.07 -4.95 -14.52
N LEU A 339 17.60 -5.78 -13.58
CA LEU A 339 16.72 -6.92 -13.84
C LEU A 339 15.23 -6.55 -13.95
N SER A 340 14.88 -5.28 -13.83
CA SER A 340 13.50 -4.83 -13.87
C SER A 340 12.91 -4.89 -15.28
N THR A 341 11.61 -5.19 -15.34
CA THR A 341 10.81 -5.24 -16.57
C THR A 341 10.81 -3.90 -17.32
N TRP A 342 10.92 -2.79 -16.58
CA TRP A 342 11.08 -1.44 -17.12
C TRP A 342 12.37 -1.26 -17.92
N THR A 343 13.47 -1.85 -17.46
CA THR A 343 14.78 -1.80 -18.14
C THR A 343 14.76 -2.64 -19.40
N CYS A 344 14.10 -3.81 -19.36
CA CYS A 344 13.85 -4.63 -20.54
C CYS A 344 13.05 -3.86 -21.60
N SER A 345 11.96 -3.19 -21.21
CA SER A 345 11.16 -2.35 -22.12
C SER A 345 11.96 -1.20 -22.72
N LEU A 346 12.77 -0.50 -21.90
CA LEU A 346 13.61 0.61 -22.36
C LEU A 346 14.68 0.14 -23.36
N LEU A 347 15.33 -0.99 -23.09
CA LEU A 347 16.35 -1.57 -23.96
C LEU A 347 15.73 -2.08 -25.27
N HIS A 348 14.55 -2.71 -25.21
CA HIS A 348 13.82 -3.15 -26.41
C HIS A 348 13.49 -1.98 -27.34
N ARG A 349 13.13 -0.82 -26.77
CA ARG A 349 12.87 0.41 -27.54
C ARG A 349 14.12 1.02 -28.17
N ARG A 350 15.32 0.74 -27.64
CA ARG A 350 16.59 1.37 -28.06
C ARG A 350 17.28 0.68 -29.24
N GLY A 351 16.88 -0.54 -29.60
CA GLY A 351 17.23 -1.20 -30.86
C GLY A 351 18.47 -2.11 -30.87
N ARG A 352 18.60 -2.81 -32.00
CA ARG A 352 19.41 -3.98 -32.45
C ARG A 352 20.86 -4.19 -31.96
N GLY A 353 21.44 -3.28 -31.17
CA GLY A 353 22.86 -3.37 -30.74
C GLY A 353 23.11 -4.07 -29.39
N TRP A 354 22.05 -4.35 -28.63
CA TRP A 354 22.14 -4.87 -27.25
C TRP A 354 21.46 -6.24 -27.09
N GLU A 355 21.24 -6.97 -28.18
CA GLU A 355 20.46 -8.22 -28.19
C GLU A 355 21.03 -9.29 -27.25
N TRP A 356 22.36 -9.41 -27.17
CA TRP A 356 23.01 -10.34 -26.25
C TRP A 356 22.78 -9.96 -24.77
N CYS A 357 22.98 -8.69 -24.42
CA CYS A 357 22.71 -8.17 -23.07
C CYS A 357 21.23 -8.29 -22.72
N LEU A 358 20.34 -8.01 -23.68
CA LEU A 358 18.91 -8.19 -23.55
C LEU A 358 18.55 -9.64 -23.24
N HIS A 359 19.09 -10.61 -23.96
CA HIS A 359 18.85 -12.04 -23.70
C HIS A 359 19.33 -12.49 -22.31
N ILE A 360 20.48 -11.99 -21.84
CA ILE A 360 20.98 -12.30 -20.49
C ILE A 360 20.08 -11.67 -19.43
N ILE A 361 19.72 -10.40 -19.59
CA ILE A 361 18.87 -9.67 -18.64
C ILE A 361 17.46 -10.26 -18.63
N THR A 362 16.88 -10.62 -19.77
CA THR A 362 15.53 -11.21 -19.83
C THR A 362 15.52 -12.62 -19.28
N SER A 363 16.52 -13.46 -19.57
CA SER A 363 16.59 -14.82 -19.01
C SER A 363 16.81 -14.83 -17.50
N LEU A 364 17.65 -13.93 -16.98
CA LEU A 364 17.86 -13.78 -15.54
C LEU A 364 16.65 -13.10 -14.87
N GLY A 365 16.09 -12.09 -15.52
CA GLY A 365 14.88 -11.37 -15.09
C GLY A 365 13.67 -12.29 -15.00
N GLN A 366 13.44 -13.16 -15.99
CA GLN A 366 12.36 -14.16 -15.98
C GLN A 366 12.46 -15.12 -14.79
N ARG A 367 13.67 -15.47 -14.35
CA ARG A 367 13.88 -16.35 -13.19
C ARG A 367 13.65 -15.65 -11.86
N VAL A 368 14.01 -14.37 -11.76
CA VAL A 368 13.93 -13.60 -10.50
C VAL A 368 12.56 -12.92 -10.34
N HIS A 369 12.02 -12.38 -11.42
CA HIS A 369 10.78 -11.61 -11.50
C HIS A 369 9.94 -12.02 -12.73
N PRO A 370 9.35 -13.22 -12.76
CA PRO A 370 8.51 -13.64 -13.88
C PRO A 370 7.28 -12.72 -14.01
N ALA A 371 6.80 -12.51 -15.24
CA ALA A 371 5.60 -11.71 -15.51
C ALA A 371 4.38 -12.19 -14.70
N SER A 372 4.29 -13.49 -14.41
CA SER A 372 3.24 -14.08 -13.56
C SER A 372 3.20 -13.51 -12.13
N ARG A 373 4.33 -13.07 -11.55
CA ARG A 373 4.33 -12.37 -10.25
C ARG A 373 3.63 -11.03 -10.32
N ARG A 374 3.44 -10.46 -11.51
CA ARG A 374 2.70 -9.21 -11.66
C ARG A 374 1.17 -9.40 -11.64
N LEU A 375 0.70 -10.62 -11.86
CA LEU A 375 -0.72 -10.93 -11.78
C LEU A 375 -1.21 -10.78 -10.33
N TRP A 376 -2.46 -10.38 -10.19
CA TRP A 376 -3.09 -10.22 -8.87
C TRP A 376 -3.29 -11.57 -8.18
N SER A 377 -3.47 -11.57 -6.86
CA SER A 377 -3.71 -12.79 -6.07
C SER A 377 -5.07 -13.45 -6.32
N GLY A 378 -5.94 -12.83 -7.13
CA GLY A 378 -7.29 -13.31 -7.36
C GLY A 378 -8.12 -13.30 -6.08
N SER A 379 -8.02 -12.26 -5.26
CA SER A 379 -8.87 -12.07 -4.07
C SER A 379 -9.62 -10.76 -4.18
N LEU A 380 -10.91 -10.79 -3.84
CA LEU A 380 -11.77 -9.60 -3.81
C LEU A 380 -12.12 -9.28 -2.37
N GLY A 381 -12.00 -8.01 -1.97
CA GLY A 381 -12.51 -7.53 -0.70
C GLY A 381 -14.04 -7.69 -0.65
N GLN A 382 -14.57 -8.01 0.52
CA GLN A 382 -15.99 -8.22 0.72
C GLN A 382 -16.43 -7.46 1.97
N TYR A 383 -17.48 -6.66 1.83
CA TYR A 383 -18.10 -5.96 2.94
C TYR A 383 -19.62 -5.99 2.73
N ASN A 384 -20.36 -6.37 3.77
CA ASN A 384 -21.81 -6.45 3.69
C ASN A 384 -22.44 -5.63 4.82
N LEU A 385 -23.29 -4.67 4.47
CA LEU A 385 -23.92 -3.77 5.43
C LEU A 385 -24.82 -4.51 6.43
N PHE A 386 -25.57 -5.51 5.96
CA PHE A 386 -26.48 -6.29 6.81
C PHE A 386 -25.69 -7.16 7.79
N HIS A 387 -24.45 -7.55 7.44
CA HIS A 387 -23.56 -8.22 8.38
C HIS A 387 -23.15 -7.30 9.53
N LEU A 388 -22.77 -6.06 9.23
CA LEU A 388 -22.47 -5.05 10.23
C LEU A 388 -23.68 -4.81 11.15
N CYS A 389 -24.88 -4.62 10.59
CA CYS A 389 -26.09 -4.37 11.37
C CYS A 389 -26.50 -5.52 12.30
N THR A 390 -26.01 -6.74 12.06
CA THR A 390 -26.31 -7.93 12.88
C THR A 390 -25.18 -8.29 13.84
N ARG A 391 -24.18 -7.41 14.01
CA ARG A 391 -23.00 -7.65 14.85
C ARG A 391 -23.31 -7.72 16.34
N ASN A 392 -22.48 -8.47 17.06
CA ASN A 392 -22.52 -8.51 18.52
C ASN A 392 -21.60 -7.43 19.10
N THR A 393 -22.15 -6.44 19.80
CA THR A 393 -21.36 -5.36 20.42
C THR A 393 -20.71 -5.76 21.74
N ASN A 394 -21.01 -6.94 22.27
CA ASN A 394 -20.48 -7.39 23.55
C ASN A 394 -19.07 -8.01 23.45
N GLU A 395 -18.49 -8.07 22.24
CA GLU A 395 -17.13 -8.57 22.02
C GLU A 395 -16.06 -7.65 22.62
N ILE A 396 -14.98 -8.25 23.14
CA ILE A 396 -13.90 -7.55 23.85
C ILE A 396 -13.25 -6.48 22.94
N GLY A 397 -13.01 -6.81 21.68
CA GLY A 397 -12.44 -5.91 20.68
C GLY A 397 -13.32 -4.69 20.42
N SER A 398 -14.63 -4.89 20.23
CA SER A 398 -15.59 -3.79 20.02
C SER A 398 -15.69 -2.86 21.23
N ARG A 399 -15.69 -3.40 22.45
CA ARG A 399 -15.71 -2.60 23.69
C ARG A 399 -14.44 -1.77 23.89
N LEU A 400 -13.28 -2.34 23.55
CA LEU A 400 -12.00 -1.63 23.62
C LEU A 400 -11.92 -0.54 22.55
N ALA A 401 -12.34 -0.83 21.32
CA ALA A 401 -12.39 0.13 20.24
C ALA A 401 -13.30 1.31 20.58
N MET A 402 -14.49 1.06 21.15
CA MET A 402 -15.43 2.10 21.59
C MET A 402 -14.82 2.98 22.69
N LYS A 403 -14.11 2.40 23.67
CA LYS A 403 -13.41 3.17 24.72
C LYS A 403 -12.29 4.05 24.17
N LEU A 404 -11.65 3.64 23.08
CA LEU A 404 -10.54 4.35 22.44
C LEU A 404 -11.00 5.31 21.33
N GLY A 405 -12.30 5.36 21.01
CA GLY A 405 -12.82 6.14 19.88
C GLY A 405 -12.39 5.60 18.51
N LEU A 406 -12.04 4.31 18.42
CA LEU A 406 -11.57 3.64 17.21
C LEU A 406 -12.60 2.63 16.67
N GLU A 407 -13.88 2.80 17.01
CA GLU A 407 -14.95 1.88 16.64
C GLU A 407 -15.07 1.71 15.11
N ASP A 408 -15.02 2.80 14.35
CA ASP A 408 -15.16 2.78 12.89
C ASP A 408 -14.01 2.02 12.22
N TRP A 409 -12.79 2.28 12.68
CA TRP A 409 -11.59 1.60 12.20
C TRP A 409 -11.64 0.10 12.52
N TRP A 410 -12.08 -0.26 13.73
CA TRP A 410 -12.28 -1.65 14.13
C TRP A 410 -13.34 -2.35 13.29
N ASN A 411 -14.50 -1.71 13.08
CA ASN A 411 -15.58 -2.24 12.26
C ASN A 411 -15.15 -2.47 10.81
N MET A 412 -14.42 -1.51 10.26
CA MET A 412 -13.86 -1.59 8.92
C MET A 412 -12.92 -2.79 8.79
N MET A 413 -12.01 -3.01 9.75
CA MET A 413 -11.06 -4.12 9.70
C MET A 413 -11.72 -5.48 9.98
N HIS A 414 -12.55 -5.57 11.01
CA HIS A 414 -13.07 -6.85 11.51
C HIS A 414 -14.19 -7.45 10.64
N PHE A 415 -15.06 -6.60 10.06
CA PHE A 415 -16.17 -7.04 9.19
C PHE A 415 -15.83 -7.02 7.70
N SER A 416 -14.60 -6.64 7.35
CA SER A 416 -14.08 -6.86 6.00
C SER A 416 -13.60 -8.30 5.87
N GLY A 417 -14.08 -8.98 4.82
CA GLY A 417 -13.62 -10.32 4.45
C GLY A 417 -12.95 -10.31 3.08
N THR A 418 -12.45 -11.47 2.68
CA THR A 418 -11.98 -11.72 1.32
C THR A 418 -12.77 -12.87 0.73
N PHE A 419 -13.26 -12.73 -0.50
CA PHE A 419 -13.88 -13.83 -1.22
C PHE A 419 -12.81 -14.90 -1.52
N PRO A 420 -12.92 -16.11 -0.95
CA PRO A 420 -11.88 -17.13 -1.08
C PRO A 420 -11.98 -17.87 -2.42
N HIS A 421 -10.81 -18.26 -2.95
CA HIS A 421 -10.67 -18.96 -4.23
C HIS A 421 -11.26 -20.38 -4.25
N THR A 422 -11.51 -21.02 -3.10
CA THR A 422 -11.64 -22.49 -3.03
C THR A 422 -13.01 -23.04 -2.57
N ASN A 423 -13.94 -22.22 -2.08
CA ASN A 423 -15.09 -22.74 -1.33
C ASN A 423 -16.48 -22.43 -1.94
N SER A 424 -16.54 -21.72 -3.07
CA SER A 424 -17.78 -21.39 -3.79
C SER A 424 -17.89 -22.15 -5.11
N SER A 425 -19.13 -22.43 -5.56
CA SER A 425 -19.40 -22.97 -6.90
C SER A 425 -18.93 -22.06 -8.04
N LEU A 426 -18.77 -20.77 -7.76
CA LEU A 426 -18.38 -19.73 -8.70
C LEU A 426 -16.89 -19.37 -8.54
N SER A 427 -16.14 -19.37 -9.65
CA SER A 427 -14.77 -18.87 -9.74
C SER A 427 -14.72 -17.40 -10.14
N ILE A 428 -13.64 -16.71 -9.77
CA ILE A 428 -13.38 -15.33 -10.22
C ILE A 428 -13.24 -15.25 -11.74
N GLN A 429 -12.78 -16.33 -12.39
CA GLN A 429 -12.76 -16.41 -13.85
C GLN A 429 -14.16 -16.33 -14.45
N ASP A 430 -15.16 -16.92 -13.78
CA ASP A 430 -16.56 -16.87 -14.24
C ASP A 430 -17.12 -15.45 -14.10
N ILE A 431 -16.82 -14.76 -13.00
CA ILE A 431 -17.18 -13.34 -12.81
C ILE A 431 -16.56 -12.47 -13.91
N LYS A 432 -15.27 -12.66 -14.20
CA LYS A 432 -14.56 -11.96 -15.29
C LYS A 432 -15.24 -12.20 -16.63
N LYS A 433 -15.60 -13.45 -16.93
CA LYS A 433 -16.28 -13.81 -18.18
C LYS A 433 -17.65 -13.12 -18.30
N LEU A 434 -18.43 -13.08 -17.21
CA LEU A 434 -19.71 -12.38 -17.17
C LEU A 434 -19.55 -10.87 -17.41
N VAL A 435 -18.56 -10.23 -16.79
CA VAL A 435 -18.27 -8.80 -16.98
C VAL A 435 -17.82 -8.51 -18.41
N LEU A 436 -16.93 -9.32 -18.99
CA LEU A 436 -16.53 -9.20 -20.39
C LEU A 436 -17.71 -9.33 -21.34
N GLN A 437 -18.62 -10.27 -21.09
CA GLN A 437 -19.83 -10.45 -21.89
C GLN A 437 -20.72 -9.21 -21.81
N ALA A 438 -20.91 -8.63 -20.62
CA ALA A 438 -21.67 -7.40 -20.44
C ALA A 438 -21.03 -6.23 -21.21
N LEU A 439 -19.70 -6.07 -21.14
CA LEU A 439 -18.96 -5.03 -21.85
C LEU A 439 -19.07 -5.17 -23.37
N ARG A 440 -18.89 -6.37 -23.93
CA ARG A 440 -19.08 -6.64 -25.36
C ARG A 440 -20.48 -6.27 -25.82
N SER A 441 -21.49 -6.61 -25.02
CA SER A 441 -22.87 -6.31 -25.35
C SER A 441 -23.16 -4.81 -25.37
N LYS A 442 -22.52 -4.04 -24.48
CA LYS A 442 -22.60 -2.57 -24.45
C LYS A 442 -21.90 -1.97 -25.67
N GLU A 443 -20.72 -2.46 -26.01
CA GLU A 443 -19.95 -1.98 -27.17
C GLU A 443 -20.70 -2.19 -28.48
N GLN A 444 -21.29 -3.38 -28.70
CA GLN A 444 -22.10 -3.65 -29.88
C GLN A 444 -23.29 -2.70 -30.00
N ALA A 445 -23.94 -2.36 -28.89
CA ALA A 445 -25.05 -1.43 -28.90
C ALA A 445 -24.62 0.03 -29.19
N LEU A 446 -23.47 0.46 -28.68
CA LEU A 446 -22.91 1.79 -28.94
C LEU A 446 -22.53 1.99 -30.42
N GLN A 447 -22.24 0.92 -31.17
CA GLN A 447 -22.00 1.01 -32.62
C GLN A 447 -23.25 1.38 -33.43
N HIS A 448 -24.44 1.19 -32.86
CA HIS A 448 -25.72 1.41 -33.54
C HIS A 448 -26.48 2.64 -33.06
N GLN A 449 -26.17 3.18 -31.87
CA GLN A 449 -26.93 4.28 -31.27
C GLN A 449 -25.99 5.26 -30.56
N ASP A 450 -26.03 6.52 -30.99
CA ASP A 450 -25.27 7.65 -30.40
C ASP A 450 -25.87 7.99 -29.03
N THR A 451 -25.62 7.12 -28.05
CA THR A 451 -26.16 7.21 -26.69
C THR A 451 -25.06 7.60 -25.72
N ASP A 452 -25.45 8.50 -24.81
CA ASP A 452 -24.62 9.12 -23.78
C ASP A 452 -23.69 8.09 -23.08
N LEU A 453 -22.37 8.38 -23.10
CA LEU A 453 -21.29 7.52 -22.62
C LEU A 453 -21.42 7.19 -21.11
N ASN A 454 -22.19 7.99 -20.38
CA ASN A 454 -22.21 8.06 -18.92
C ASN A 454 -23.16 7.05 -18.25
N SER A 455 -23.00 5.75 -18.53
CA SER A 455 -23.96 4.73 -18.08
C SER A 455 -23.51 3.98 -16.82
N ARG A 456 -23.83 4.56 -15.66
CA ARG A 456 -23.92 3.92 -14.33
C ARG A 456 -25.07 2.89 -14.28
N GLY A 457 -25.08 1.93 -15.21
CA GLY A 457 -26.16 0.95 -15.38
C GLY A 457 -27.40 1.45 -16.15
N SER A 458 -27.55 2.76 -16.39
CA SER A 458 -28.70 3.35 -17.10
C SER A 458 -28.94 2.76 -18.49
N PHE A 459 -27.87 2.44 -19.22
CA PHE A 459 -27.94 1.77 -20.52
C PHE A 459 -28.61 0.38 -20.42
N ILE A 460 -28.15 -0.44 -19.46
CA ILE A 460 -28.69 -1.80 -19.25
C ILE A 460 -30.16 -1.71 -18.82
N LEU A 461 -30.49 -0.80 -17.91
CA LEU A 461 -31.86 -0.59 -17.46
C LEU A 461 -32.79 -0.16 -18.59
N LYS A 462 -32.35 0.72 -19.50
CA LYS A 462 -33.13 1.12 -20.68
C LYS A 462 -33.35 -0.05 -21.63
N ARG A 463 -32.31 -0.86 -21.86
CA ARG A 463 -32.39 -2.06 -22.71
C ARG A 463 -33.34 -3.11 -22.14
N MET A 464 -33.39 -3.25 -20.82
CA MET A 464 -34.31 -4.17 -20.13
C MET A 464 -35.71 -3.55 -19.91
N GLU A 465 -35.99 -2.38 -20.48
CA GLU A 465 -37.24 -1.62 -20.30
C GLU A 465 -37.58 -1.28 -18.83
N ALA A 466 -36.60 -1.40 -17.94
CA ALA A 466 -36.70 -1.21 -16.49
C ALA A 466 -36.28 0.20 -16.05
N TYR A 467 -36.01 1.12 -16.98
CA TYR A 467 -35.56 2.49 -16.68
C TYR A 467 -36.72 3.45 -16.34
N LYS A 468 -37.57 3.06 -15.40
CA LYS A 468 -38.67 3.91 -14.90
C LYS A 468 -38.52 4.15 -13.39
N ASP A 469 -39.07 5.27 -12.93
CA ASP A 469 -39.23 5.62 -11.51
C ASP A 469 -37.95 5.42 -10.68
N PHE A 470 -37.96 4.43 -9.78
CA PHE A 470 -36.86 4.09 -8.87
C PHE A 470 -35.54 3.80 -9.60
N ALA A 471 -35.60 3.05 -10.72
CA ALA A 471 -34.40 2.69 -11.47
C ALA A 471 -33.75 3.92 -12.13
N ARG A 472 -34.55 4.91 -12.54
CA ARG A 472 -34.06 6.18 -13.05
C ARG A 472 -33.48 7.05 -11.94
N TRP A 473 -34.13 7.11 -10.78
CA TRP A 473 -33.65 7.85 -9.63
C TRP A 473 -32.31 7.28 -9.10
N SER A 474 -32.25 5.98 -8.88
CA SER A 474 -31.09 5.28 -8.27
C SER A 474 -29.77 5.40 -9.05
N VAL A 475 -29.81 5.70 -10.35
CA VAL A 475 -28.59 5.89 -11.17
C VAL A 475 -28.27 7.37 -11.44
N ASN A 476 -29.16 8.29 -11.06
CA ASN A 476 -28.99 9.74 -11.22
C ASN A 476 -28.58 10.45 -9.93
N ILE A 477 -28.64 9.79 -8.78
CA ILE A 477 -28.11 10.28 -7.49
C ILE A 477 -26.57 10.30 -7.46
N ASP A 478 -25.99 10.75 -6.36
CA ASP A 478 -24.54 10.72 -6.15
C ASP A 478 -24.02 9.25 -6.21
N PHE A 479 -22.79 9.06 -6.67
CA PHE A 479 -22.27 7.73 -7.04
C PHE A 479 -22.13 6.78 -5.84
N ASP A 480 -21.68 7.33 -4.73
CA ASP A 480 -21.61 6.73 -3.41
C ASP A 480 -23.00 6.28 -2.89
N GLU A 481 -24.01 7.14 -2.97
CA GLU A 481 -25.39 6.83 -2.59
C GLU A 481 -25.98 5.74 -3.49
N SER A 482 -25.67 5.77 -4.79
CA SER A 482 -26.07 4.74 -5.74
C SER A 482 -25.54 3.36 -5.32
N ILE A 483 -24.28 3.26 -4.90
CA ILE A 483 -23.70 2.00 -4.41
C ILE A 483 -24.49 1.47 -3.20
N LEU A 484 -24.80 2.34 -2.22
CA LEU A 484 -25.55 1.96 -1.03
C LEU A 484 -26.96 1.45 -1.37
N VAL A 485 -27.69 2.21 -2.20
CA VAL A 485 -29.07 1.87 -2.63
C VAL A 485 -29.09 0.54 -3.36
N TRP A 486 -28.18 0.34 -4.32
CA TRP A 486 -28.09 -0.91 -5.07
C TRP A 486 -27.62 -2.07 -4.20
N HIS A 487 -26.73 -1.86 -3.22
CA HIS A 487 -26.32 -2.90 -2.28
C HIS A 487 -27.51 -3.44 -1.46
N ILE A 488 -28.33 -2.53 -0.90
CA ILE A 488 -29.55 -2.89 -0.17
C ILE A 488 -30.54 -3.60 -1.09
N ALA A 489 -30.80 -3.04 -2.28
CA ALA A 489 -31.73 -3.63 -3.24
C ALA A 489 -31.32 -5.05 -3.67
N THR A 490 -30.03 -5.27 -3.91
CA THR A 490 -29.47 -6.58 -4.26
C THR A 490 -29.63 -7.58 -3.11
N GLU A 491 -29.27 -7.23 -1.87
CA GLU A 491 -29.41 -8.14 -0.73
C GLU A 491 -30.88 -8.55 -0.52
N VAL A 492 -31.79 -7.58 -0.57
CA VAL A 492 -33.22 -7.85 -0.40
C VAL A 492 -33.76 -8.75 -1.52
N PHE A 493 -33.37 -8.49 -2.77
CA PHE A 493 -33.77 -9.31 -3.91
C PHE A 493 -33.24 -10.75 -3.78
N ILE A 494 -31.95 -10.93 -3.45
CA ILE A 494 -31.33 -12.25 -3.30
C ILE A 494 -32.05 -13.07 -2.23
N ARG A 495 -32.35 -12.49 -1.07
CA ARG A 495 -33.02 -13.20 0.05
C ARG A 495 -34.50 -13.51 -0.23
N LYS A 496 -35.21 -12.64 -0.98
CA LYS A 496 -36.62 -12.87 -1.35
C LYS A 496 -36.79 -13.78 -2.56
N SER A 497 -35.85 -13.75 -3.50
CA SER A 497 -35.92 -14.56 -4.69
C SER A 497 -35.65 -16.02 -4.33
N LYS A 498 -36.73 -16.79 -4.06
CA LYS A 498 -36.70 -18.26 -4.06
C LYS A 498 -36.46 -18.84 -5.48
N ALA A 499 -35.84 -18.06 -6.37
CA ALA A 499 -35.88 -18.25 -7.80
C ALA A 499 -34.90 -19.34 -8.25
N LYS A 500 -35.40 -20.26 -9.08
CA LYS A 500 -34.64 -21.20 -9.93
C LYS A 500 -33.80 -20.48 -11.02
N HIS A 501 -33.26 -19.31 -10.74
CA HIS A 501 -32.35 -18.63 -11.67
C HIS A 501 -30.96 -19.26 -11.56
N ALA A 502 -30.13 -19.08 -12.59
CA ALA A 502 -28.77 -19.61 -12.62
C ALA A 502 -28.03 -19.16 -11.35
N LYS A 503 -27.81 -20.12 -10.43
CA LYS A 503 -27.20 -19.92 -9.11
C LYS A 503 -25.91 -19.10 -9.21
N GLU A 504 -25.16 -19.32 -10.27
CA GLU A 504 -23.92 -18.61 -10.63
C GLU A 504 -24.11 -17.09 -10.78
N LEU A 505 -25.19 -16.63 -11.43
CA LEU A 505 -25.44 -15.20 -11.62
C LEU A 505 -25.81 -14.51 -10.30
N LEU A 506 -26.56 -15.21 -9.44
CA LEU A 506 -26.95 -14.71 -8.12
C LEU A 506 -25.71 -14.54 -7.23
N GLU A 507 -24.85 -15.57 -7.18
CA GLU A 507 -23.57 -15.55 -6.47
C GLU A 507 -22.66 -14.44 -7.02
N ALA A 508 -22.55 -14.30 -8.34
CA ALA A 508 -21.73 -13.24 -8.95
C ALA A 508 -22.22 -11.84 -8.58
N THR A 509 -23.55 -11.64 -8.54
CA THR A 509 -24.16 -10.36 -8.18
C THR A 509 -23.95 -10.04 -6.71
N GLU A 510 -24.04 -11.02 -5.81
CA GLU A 510 -23.73 -10.87 -4.38
C GLU A 510 -22.28 -10.43 -4.17
N VAL A 511 -21.34 -11.13 -4.82
CA VAL A 511 -19.89 -10.85 -4.70
C VAL A 511 -19.54 -9.45 -5.20
N LEU A 512 -20.09 -9.03 -6.34
CA LEU A 512 -19.86 -7.70 -6.90
C LEU A 512 -20.48 -6.60 -6.03
N SER A 513 -21.69 -6.83 -5.51
CA SER A 513 -22.37 -5.89 -4.60
C SER A 513 -21.58 -5.69 -3.30
N ASN A 514 -21.14 -6.78 -2.67
CA ASN A 514 -20.28 -6.72 -1.47
C ASN A 514 -18.92 -6.07 -1.75
N TYR A 515 -18.37 -6.25 -2.96
CA TYR A 515 -17.11 -5.61 -3.35
C TYR A 515 -17.26 -4.09 -3.55
N LEU A 516 -18.34 -3.62 -4.16
CA LEU A 516 -18.61 -2.18 -4.29
C LEU A 516 -18.81 -1.54 -2.90
N MET A 517 -19.50 -2.21 -1.99
CA MET A 517 -19.63 -1.75 -0.61
C MET A 517 -18.28 -1.75 0.12
N PHE A 518 -17.42 -2.74 -0.14
CA PHE A 518 -16.05 -2.76 0.38
C PHE A 518 -15.24 -1.56 -0.11
N LEU A 519 -15.34 -1.20 -1.39
CA LEU A 519 -14.69 -0.01 -1.92
C LEU A 519 -15.24 1.26 -1.27
N LEU A 520 -16.55 1.37 -1.06
CA LEU A 520 -17.18 2.53 -0.44
C LEU A 520 -16.72 2.74 1.01
N VAL A 521 -16.65 1.67 1.80
CA VAL A 521 -16.35 1.76 3.25
C VAL A 521 -14.85 1.68 3.54
N VAL A 522 -14.15 0.71 2.94
CA VAL A 522 -12.76 0.38 3.30
C VAL A 522 -11.74 1.10 2.41
N LYS A 523 -12.07 1.35 1.13
CA LYS A 523 -11.16 1.94 0.14
C LYS A 523 -11.80 3.08 -0.65
N PRO A 524 -12.38 4.12 0.01
CA PRO A 524 -13.11 5.18 -0.68
C PRO A 524 -12.26 5.95 -1.68
N ASN A 525 -10.95 6.04 -1.44
CA ASN A 525 -10.00 6.74 -2.32
C ASN A 525 -9.81 6.03 -3.68
N MET A 526 -10.34 4.82 -3.86
CA MET A 526 -10.38 4.11 -5.14
C MET A 526 -11.65 4.41 -5.96
N LEU A 527 -12.64 5.08 -5.38
CA LEU A 527 -13.86 5.49 -6.08
C LEU A 527 -13.68 6.88 -6.71
N PRO A 528 -14.27 7.14 -7.89
CA PRO A 528 -14.23 8.46 -8.51
C PRO A 528 -15.00 9.51 -7.68
N GLY A 529 -14.40 10.67 -7.46
CA GLY A 529 -14.97 11.78 -6.69
C GLY A 529 -14.13 12.19 -5.48
N ALA A 530 -14.46 13.32 -4.86
CA ALA A 530 -13.82 13.69 -3.59
C ALA A 530 -14.22 12.68 -2.51
N ALA A 531 -13.25 12.04 -1.86
CA ALA A 531 -13.49 11.05 -0.81
C ALA A 531 -14.32 11.65 0.34
N ARG A 532 -15.63 11.39 0.36
CA ARG A 532 -16.59 11.88 1.37
C ARG A 532 -16.73 10.90 2.54
N HIS A 533 -15.62 10.35 3.03
CA HIS A 533 -15.59 9.30 4.06
C HIS A 533 -16.53 9.56 5.25
N ASN A 534 -16.56 10.80 5.75
CA ASN A 534 -17.34 11.17 6.94
C ASN A 534 -18.87 11.23 6.72
N ILE A 535 -19.33 11.47 5.48
CA ILE A 535 -20.78 11.51 5.19
C ILE A 535 -21.34 10.09 5.18
N HIS A 536 -20.57 9.11 4.70
CA HIS A 536 -21.02 7.73 4.52
C HIS A 536 -21.02 6.90 5.80
N LEU A 537 -20.03 7.10 6.67
CA LEU A 537 -20.04 6.51 8.01
C LEU A 537 -21.26 6.98 8.78
N THR A 538 -21.55 8.28 8.75
CA THR A 538 -22.76 8.84 9.37
C THR A 538 -24.04 8.22 8.81
N SER A 539 -24.17 8.04 7.49
CA SER A 539 -25.34 7.39 6.90
C SER A 539 -25.44 5.89 7.24
N CYS A 540 -24.31 5.18 7.25
CA CYS A 540 -24.26 3.77 7.66
C CYS A 540 -24.56 3.59 9.16
N GLU A 541 -24.08 4.50 10.01
CA GLU A 541 -24.36 4.56 11.45
C GLU A 541 -25.82 4.94 11.72
N GLN A 542 -26.39 5.87 10.95
CA GLN A 542 -27.82 6.20 11.02
C GLN A 542 -28.67 5.01 10.61
N LEU A 543 -28.31 4.31 9.54
CA LEU A 543 -28.96 3.06 9.11
C LEU A 543 -28.77 1.95 10.14
N GLU A 544 -27.56 1.76 10.68
CA GLU A 544 -27.28 0.80 11.75
C GLU A 544 -28.10 1.12 12.99
N GLY A 545 -28.12 2.39 13.42
CA GLY A 545 -28.88 2.89 14.56
C GLY A 545 -30.38 2.73 14.36
N HIS A 546 -30.89 3.00 13.15
CA HIS A 546 -32.32 2.82 12.83
C HIS A 546 -32.71 1.34 12.76
N CYS A 547 -31.84 0.49 12.20
CA CYS A 547 -32.00 -0.95 12.27
C CYS A 547 -31.97 -1.41 13.74
N ARG A 548 -30.98 -1.00 14.54
CA ARG A 548 -30.84 -1.47 15.92
C ARG A 548 -31.96 -0.97 16.83
N THR A 549 -32.39 0.28 16.72
CA THR A 549 -33.54 0.79 17.51
C THR A 549 -34.84 0.07 17.19
N ARG A 550 -35.03 -0.42 15.96
CA ARG A 550 -36.16 -1.27 15.59
C ARG A 550 -35.99 -2.75 15.95
N PHE A 551 -34.76 -3.27 16.01
CA PHE A 551 -34.51 -4.72 16.06
C PHE A 551 -33.73 -5.22 17.29
N GLY A 552 -32.97 -4.37 17.98
CA GLY A 552 -32.00 -4.73 19.01
C GLY A 552 -32.41 -4.24 20.40
N ASP A 553 -33.43 -4.87 20.96
CA ASP A 553 -33.55 -5.01 22.43
C ASP A 553 -34.54 -6.09 22.88
N LYS A 554 -35.36 -6.65 21.97
CA LYS A 554 -36.40 -7.60 22.36
C LYS A 554 -35.95 -9.07 22.47
N ASP A 555 -34.85 -9.47 21.82
CA ASP A 555 -34.41 -10.87 21.81
C ASP A 555 -32.95 -11.04 22.27
N SER A 556 -32.79 -11.24 23.59
CA SER A 556 -31.69 -11.91 24.34
C SER A 556 -30.66 -11.06 25.14
N PRO A 557 -30.66 -11.19 26.48
CA PRO A 557 -29.47 -11.06 27.32
C PRO A 557 -28.69 -12.39 27.30
N LEU A 558 -27.71 -12.53 26.42
CA LEU A 558 -26.72 -13.60 26.52
C LEU A 558 -25.68 -13.21 27.56
N ALA A 559 -25.56 -14.01 28.62
CA ALA A 559 -24.61 -13.81 29.72
C ALA A 559 -23.17 -13.67 29.20
N PRO A 560 -22.35 -12.79 29.80
CA PRO A 560 -20.96 -12.59 29.39
C PRO A 560 -20.17 -13.90 29.50
N SER A 561 -19.43 -14.26 28.45
CA SER A 561 -18.51 -15.39 28.48
C SER A 561 -17.43 -15.17 29.56
N PRO A 562 -17.01 -16.21 30.29
CA PRO A 562 -16.03 -16.07 31.36
C PRO A 562 -14.69 -15.61 30.77
N VAL A 563 -14.22 -14.46 31.27
CA VAL A 563 -12.99 -13.79 30.85
C VAL A 563 -11.79 -14.67 31.19
N SER A 564 -11.20 -15.33 30.19
CA SER A 564 -9.85 -15.87 30.31
C SER A 564 -8.85 -14.83 29.80
N TRP A 565 -8.04 -14.27 30.70
CA TRP A 565 -6.99 -13.27 30.42
C TRP A 565 -5.75 -13.92 29.79
N ASN A 566 -5.92 -14.67 28.70
CA ASN A 566 -4.78 -15.18 27.96
C ASN A 566 -4.39 -14.18 26.85
N LEU A 567 -3.21 -13.58 26.96
CA LEU A 567 -2.66 -12.62 25.99
C LEU A 567 -2.70 -13.17 24.55
N CYS A 568 -2.47 -14.47 24.38
CA CYS A 568 -2.51 -15.12 23.08
C CYS A 568 -3.94 -15.20 22.52
N TYR A 569 -4.96 -15.39 23.37
CA TYR A 569 -6.36 -15.35 22.96
C TYR A 569 -6.79 -13.94 22.57
N ILE A 570 -6.39 -12.92 23.34
CA ILE A 570 -6.66 -11.51 23.03
C ILE A 570 -6.02 -11.12 21.69
N ILE A 571 -4.76 -11.49 21.46
CA ILE A 571 -4.06 -11.24 20.20
C ILE A 571 -4.75 -11.97 19.04
N LYS A 572 -5.11 -13.24 19.23
CA LYS A 572 -5.80 -14.03 18.21
C LYS A 572 -7.15 -13.43 17.82
N GLU A 573 -7.93 -12.98 18.80
CA GLU A 573 -9.21 -12.31 18.58
C GLU A 573 -9.00 -10.94 17.90
N LEU A 574 -7.94 -10.20 18.27
CA LEU A 574 -7.60 -8.91 17.67
C LEU A 574 -7.30 -8.98 16.17
N PHE A 575 -6.73 -10.11 15.72
CA PHE A 575 -6.35 -10.35 14.33
C PHE A 575 -7.31 -11.29 13.59
N HIS A 576 -8.44 -11.68 14.21
CA HIS A 576 -9.46 -12.49 13.56
C HIS A 576 -10.40 -11.64 12.68
N HIS A 577 -10.80 -12.18 11.53
CA HIS A 577 -11.70 -11.54 10.58
C HIS A 577 -13.00 -12.33 10.48
N ASP A 578 -14.12 -11.67 10.76
CA ASP A 578 -15.46 -12.22 10.59
C ASP A 578 -15.92 -11.94 9.15
N GLY A 579 -15.71 -12.93 8.27
CA GLY A 579 -16.12 -12.83 6.87
C GLY A 579 -17.65 -12.71 6.72
N PRO A 580 -18.15 -12.09 5.64
CA PRO A 580 -19.59 -11.95 5.42
C PRO A 580 -20.31 -13.28 5.18
N SER A 581 -19.60 -14.40 5.02
CA SER A 581 -20.15 -15.75 4.93
C SER A 581 -20.38 -16.43 6.31
N CYS A 582 -20.02 -15.79 7.42
CA CYS A 582 -20.22 -16.36 8.76
C CYS A 582 -21.71 -16.42 9.18
N SER A 583 -22.03 -17.39 10.04
CA SER A 583 -23.31 -18.08 10.33
C SER A 583 -24.55 -17.26 10.76
N ARG A 584 -24.64 -15.96 10.47
CA ARG A 584 -25.76 -15.07 10.88
C ARG A 584 -26.88 -14.92 9.83
N ILE A 585 -26.97 -15.87 8.88
CA ILE A 585 -27.93 -15.86 7.75
C ILE A 585 -29.40 -15.62 8.17
N PRO A 586 -29.94 -16.28 9.22
CA PRO A 586 -31.35 -16.10 9.59
C PRO A 586 -31.70 -14.68 10.06
N ARG A 587 -30.75 -13.98 10.71
CA ARG A 587 -30.95 -12.58 11.14
C ARG A 587 -30.93 -11.62 9.96
N ARG A 588 -30.09 -11.89 8.95
CA ARG A 588 -30.05 -11.09 7.72
C ARG A 588 -31.30 -11.26 6.87
N GLU A 589 -31.83 -12.48 6.77
CA GLU A 589 -33.11 -12.76 6.09
C GLU A 589 -34.25 -11.96 6.72
N LYS A 590 -34.35 -11.96 8.06
CA LYS A 590 -35.33 -11.15 8.80
C LYS A 590 -35.18 -9.65 8.50
N LEU A 591 -33.95 -9.14 8.43
CA LEU A 591 -33.68 -7.72 8.12
C LEU A 591 -34.06 -7.38 6.67
N ALA A 592 -33.81 -8.28 5.73
CA ALA A 592 -34.19 -8.14 4.32
C ALA A 592 -35.71 -8.16 4.11
N GLU A 593 -36.44 -9.03 4.82
CA GLU A 593 -37.92 -9.05 4.77
C GLU A 593 -38.53 -7.74 5.24
N VAL A 594 -37.98 -7.12 6.28
CA VAL A 594 -38.48 -5.85 6.81
C VAL A 594 -38.10 -4.68 5.90
N ALA A 595 -36.87 -4.64 5.39
CA ALA A 595 -36.47 -3.64 4.39
C ALA A 595 -37.39 -3.66 3.15
N TRP A 596 -37.79 -4.86 2.71
CA TRP A 596 -38.77 -5.02 1.64
C TRP A 596 -40.17 -4.53 2.02
N SER A 597 -40.65 -4.84 3.24
CA SER A 597 -41.97 -4.36 3.68
C SER A 597 -42.02 -2.82 3.71
N PHE A 598 -40.90 -2.18 4.04
CA PHE A 598 -40.77 -0.73 4.07
C PHE A 598 -40.68 -0.12 2.67
N SER A 599 -39.97 -0.75 1.73
CA SER A 599 -39.91 -0.27 0.34
C SER A 599 -41.27 -0.35 -0.35
N GLN A 600 -42.08 -1.36 -0.03
CA GLN A 600 -43.47 -1.44 -0.50
C GLN A 600 -44.36 -0.33 0.11
N PHE A 601 -44.09 0.08 1.34
CA PHE A 601 -44.83 1.17 2.01
C PHE A 601 -44.45 2.55 1.50
N ALA A 602 -43.23 2.73 0.99
CA ALA A 602 -42.73 3.99 0.44
C ALA A 602 -43.03 4.18 -1.07
N LEU A 603 -43.49 3.13 -1.75
CA LEU A 603 -43.87 3.12 -3.17
C LEU A 603 -45.39 3.27 -3.39
N VAL A 604 -46.19 3.34 -2.31
CA VAL A 604 -47.61 3.71 -2.29
C VAL A 604 -47.70 5.16 -1.85
#